data_AF-A0A822BRX2-F1
#
_entry.id   AF-A0A822BRX2-F1
#
_cell.length_a   1.000
_cell.length_b   1.000
_cell.length_c   1.000
_cell.angle_alpha   90.00
_cell.angle_beta   90.00
_cell.angle_gamma   90.00
#
_symmetry.space_group_name_H-M   'P 1'
#
loop_
_entity.id
_entity.type
_entity.pdbx_description
1 polymer ?
#
loop_
_entity_poly.entity_id
_entity_poly.type
_entity_poly.pdbx_seq_one_letter_code
_entity_poly.pdbx_strand_id
1 'polypeptide(L)'
;LLQSQNHFRQIEDASSVSLRDIDRFCRLYNWFLESIRQRGTQENLDNPPETYIHRASFIALMLCYYFRLHSDELKDAYVKKIYTIMAEKIPSIEKVPNYLISCILQHEQQWLIKNRMEVPPNTAKNRALCDNIFVLLACIVNRIPLFLCGKPGSSKSSAVQILISNLKGKKSTDSYFQTLPELVAVSFQGSQNC
;
A
#
# COMPACT_ATOMS: atom_id res chain seq x y z
N LEU A 1 2.81 -0.08 -15.45
CA LEU A 1 2.11 1.20 -15.65
C LEU A 1 1.22 1.21 -16.89
N LEU A 2 1.77 1.23 -18.11
CA LEU A 2 0.96 1.22 -19.33
C LEU A 2 -0.05 0.06 -19.35
N GLN A 3 0.42 -1.15 -19.02
CA GLN A 3 -0.46 -2.32 -18.95
C GLN A 3 -1.51 -2.25 -17.84
N SER A 4 -1.22 -1.54 -16.74
CA SER A 4 -2.19 -1.30 -15.66
C SER A 4 -3.29 -0.33 -16.10
N GLN A 5 -2.91 0.77 -16.75
CA GLN A 5 -3.86 1.71 -17.34
C GLN A 5 -4.74 1.02 -18.38
N ASN A 6 -4.14 0.27 -19.31
CA ASN A 6 -4.89 -0.47 -20.33
C ASN A 6 -5.84 -1.51 -19.73
N HIS A 7 -5.45 -2.18 -18.64
CA HIS A 7 -6.33 -3.11 -17.95
C HIS A 7 -7.55 -2.40 -17.33
N PHE A 8 -7.35 -1.25 -16.69
CA PHE A 8 -8.45 -0.48 -16.11
C PHE A 8 -9.41 0.07 -17.18
N ARG A 9 -8.89 0.54 -18.33
CA ARG A 9 -9.72 0.98 -19.46
C ARG A 9 -10.60 -0.13 -20.07
N GLN A 10 -10.30 -1.40 -19.79
CA GLN A 10 -11.11 -2.53 -20.25
C GLN A 10 -12.22 -2.89 -19.25
N ILE A 11 -12.10 -2.48 -17.99
CA ILE A 11 -13.02 -2.83 -16.89
C ILE A 11 -13.93 -1.65 -16.55
N GLU A 12 -13.37 -0.44 -16.61
CA GLU A 12 -14.03 0.83 -16.31
C GLU A 12 -13.96 1.76 -17.54
N ASP A 13 -14.66 2.89 -17.49
CA ASP A 13 -14.62 3.90 -18.54
C ASP A 13 -13.18 4.39 -18.81
N ALA A 14 -12.87 4.81 -20.05
CA ALA A 14 -11.52 5.25 -20.41
C ALA A 14 -11.00 6.44 -19.57
N SER A 15 -11.91 7.27 -19.03
CA SER A 15 -11.61 8.38 -18.12
C SER A 15 -11.26 7.94 -16.68
N SER A 16 -11.42 6.67 -16.34
CA SER A 16 -11.11 6.09 -15.01
C SER A 16 -9.63 6.12 -14.66
N VAL A 17 -8.76 6.30 -15.65
CA VAL A 17 -7.31 6.37 -15.49
C VAL A 17 -6.72 7.56 -16.24
N SER A 18 -5.75 8.23 -15.62
CA SER A 18 -5.16 9.46 -16.14
C SER A 18 -3.68 9.57 -15.77
N LEU A 19 -3.04 10.66 -16.22
CA LEU A 19 -1.68 11.01 -15.82
C LEU A 19 -1.55 11.24 -14.30
N ARG A 20 -2.66 11.52 -13.59
CA ARG A 20 -2.67 11.60 -12.12
C ARG A 20 -2.30 10.27 -11.46
N ASP A 21 -2.68 9.14 -12.06
CA ASP A 21 -2.29 7.82 -11.54
C ASP A 21 -0.80 7.55 -11.77
N ILE A 22 -0.21 8.13 -12.83
CA ILE A 22 1.22 8.06 -13.09
C ILE A 22 1.99 8.92 -12.09
N ASP A 23 1.54 10.15 -11.82
CA ASP A 23 2.12 11.01 -10.78
C ASP A 23 2.04 10.33 -9.39
N ARG A 24 0.86 9.78 -9.05
CA ARG A 24 0.67 9.00 -7.81
C ARG A 24 1.65 7.83 -7.73
N PHE A 25 1.81 7.09 -8.82
CA PHE A 25 2.77 5.98 -8.87
C PHE A 25 4.19 6.48 -8.61
N CYS A 26 4.65 7.52 -9.31
CA CYS A 26 6.01 8.02 -9.15
C CYS A 26 6.28 8.45 -7.71
N ARG A 27 5.34 9.16 -7.06
CA ARG A 27 5.45 9.56 -5.65
C ARG A 27 5.59 8.34 -4.74
N LEU A 28 4.68 7.37 -4.85
CA LEU A 28 4.70 6.16 -4.03
C LEU A 28 5.95 5.31 -4.30
N TYR A 29 6.32 5.12 -5.56
CA TYR A 29 7.50 4.38 -5.97
C TYR A 29 8.77 4.97 -5.36
N ASN A 30 8.97 6.28 -5.48
CA ASN A 30 10.15 6.95 -4.93
C ASN A 30 10.20 6.83 -3.40
N TRP A 31 9.07 7.02 -2.73
CA TRP A 31 8.99 6.86 -1.27
C TRP A 31 9.30 5.43 -0.81
N PHE A 32 8.70 4.42 -1.45
CA PHE A 32 8.97 3.02 -1.10
C PHE A 32 10.39 2.60 -1.47
N LEU A 33 10.94 3.04 -2.60
CA LEU A 33 12.30 2.70 -3.00
C LEU A 33 13.31 3.20 -1.96
N GLU A 34 13.16 4.46 -1.54
CA GLU A 34 14.02 5.05 -0.52
C GLU A 34 13.86 4.34 0.82
N SER A 35 12.62 4.14 1.27
CA SER A 35 12.32 3.45 2.52
C SER A 35 12.83 2.01 2.54
N ILE A 36 12.62 1.22 1.49
CA ILE A 36 13.08 -0.17 1.42
C ILE A 36 14.61 -0.23 1.43
N ARG A 37 15.31 0.65 0.69
CA ARG A 37 16.77 0.70 0.66
C ARG A 37 17.36 1.01 2.03
N GLN A 38 16.88 2.09 2.66
CA GLN A 38 17.34 2.48 4.00
C GLN A 38 17.16 1.35 5.02
N ARG A 39 16.00 0.68 4.99
CA ARG A 39 15.72 -0.46 5.88
C ARG A 39 16.60 -1.67 5.58
N GLY A 40 16.81 -1.98 4.30
CA GLY A 40 17.68 -3.08 3.88
C GLY A 40 19.10 -2.90 4.41
N THR A 41 19.63 -1.67 4.36
CA THR A 41 20.93 -1.35 4.95
C THR A 41 20.94 -1.50 6.47
N GLN A 42 19.90 -1.01 7.17
CA GLN A 42 19.80 -1.13 8.63
C GLN A 42 19.66 -2.58 9.12
N GLU A 43 18.98 -3.43 8.34
CA GLU A 43 18.76 -4.85 8.63
C GLU A 43 19.92 -5.74 8.11
N ASN A 44 21.01 -5.15 7.59
CA ASN A 44 22.15 -5.85 6.98
C ASN A 44 21.73 -6.90 5.94
N LEU A 45 20.70 -6.59 5.16
CA LEU A 45 20.21 -7.47 4.09
C LEU A 45 21.05 -7.27 2.84
N ASP A 46 21.79 -8.30 2.43
CA ASP A 46 22.60 -8.30 1.21
C ASP A 46 21.75 -8.62 -0.04
N ASN A 47 20.79 -7.74 -0.32
CA ASN A 47 19.92 -7.86 -1.49
C ASN A 47 20.47 -7.04 -2.67
N PRO A 48 20.43 -7.57 -3.91
CA PRO A 48 20.74 -6.78 -5.10
C PRO A 48 19.87 -5.53 -5.22
N PRO A 49 20.40 -4.39 -5.72
CA PRO A 49 19.63 -3.15 -5.91
C PRO A 49 18.32 -3.32 -6.70
N GLU A 50 18.30 -4.24 -7.67
CA GLU A 50 17.16 -4.57 -8.51
C GLU A 50 15.98 -5.10 -7.68
N THR A 51 16.26 -5.86 -6.62
CA THR A 51 15.23 -6.40 -5.72
C THR A 51 14.42 -5.27 -5.08
N TYR A 52 15.09 -4.20 -4.63
CA TYR A 52 14.41 -3.04 -4.06
C TYR A 52 13.57 -2.30 -5.09
N ILE A 53 14.09 -2.15 -6.32
CA ILE A 53 13.38 -1.51 -7.44
C ILE A 53 12.10 -2.29 -7.77
N HIS A 54 12.18 -3.61 -7.87
CA HIS A 54 11.03 -4.46 -8.20
C HIS A 54 9.98 -4.48 -7.10
N ARG A 55 10.40 -4.58 -5.82
CA ARG A 55 9.50 -4.49 -4.67
C ARG A 55 8.77 -3.15 -4.63
N ALA A 56 9.50 -2.04 -4.72
CA ALA A 56 8.91 -0.69 -4.71
C ALA A 56 7.94 -0.49 -5.88
N SER A 57 8.32 -0.95 -7.08
CA SER A 57 7.46 -0.88 -8.27
C SER A 57 6.16 -1.64 -8.07
N PHE A 58 6.24 -2.88 -7.59
CA PHE A 58 5.07 -3.70 -7.37
C PHE A 58 4.14 -3.12 -6.30
N ILE A 59 4.68 -2.69 -5.15
CA ILE A 59 3.90 -2.07 -4.08
C ILE A 59 3.19 -0.79 -4.57
N ALA A 60 3.90 0.07 -5.31
CA ALA A 60 3.30 1.28 -5.87
C ALA A 60 2.18 0.95 -6.88
N LEU A 61 2.33 -0.12 -7.69
CA LEU A 61 1.25 -0.60 -8.56
C LEU A 61 0.04 -1.12 -7.76
N MET A 62 0.27 -1.79 -6.63
CA MET A 62 -0.81 -2.27 -5.79
C MET A 62 -1.63 -1.10 -5.22
N LEU A 63 -0.94 -0.07 -4.70
CA LEU A 63 -1.54 1.14 -4.15
C LEU A 63 -2.26 2.00 -5.19
N CYS A 64 -1.76 2.06 -6.43
CA CYS A 64 -2.37 2.87 -7.47
C CYS A 64 -3.56 2.19 -8.15
N TYR A 65 -3.56 0.86 -8.24
CA TYR A 65 -4.50 0.10 -9.08
C TYR A 65 -5.19 -1.02 -8.31
N TYR A 66 -4.46 -1.99 -7.75
CA TYR A 66 -5.05 -3.19 -7.14
C TYR A 66 -6.08 -2.88 -6.04
N PHE A 67 -5.78 -1.96 -5.12
CA PHE A 67 -6.70 -1.63 -4.02
C PHE A 67 -7.97 -0.88 -4.46
N ARG A 68 -8.03 -0.38 -5.70
CA ARG A 68 -9.24 0.23 -6.27
C ARG A 68 -10.23 -0.80 -6.80
N LEU A 69 -9.77 -2.03 -7.08
CA LEU A 69 -10.62 -3.08 -7.64
C LEU A 69 -11.61 -3.58 -6.59
N HIS A 70 -12.88 -3.63 -6.98
CA HIS A 70 -14.00 -3.87 -6.07
C HIS A 70 -14.30 -5.36 -5.83
N SER A 71 -13.83 -6.25 -6.70
CA SER A 71 -14.05 -7.70 -6.60
C SER A 71 -12.72 -8.47 -6.53
N ASP A 72 -12.75 -9.64 -5.90
CA ASP A 72 -11.56 -10.49 -5.81
C ASP A 72 -11.20 -11.11 -7.17
N GLU A 73 -12.18 -11.35 -8.06
CA GLU A 73 -11.94 -11.83 -9.43
C GLU A 73 -11.13 -10.82 -10.24
N LEU A 74 -11.47 -9.52 -10.14
CA LEU A 74 -10.73 -8.45 -10.81
C LEU A 74 -9.32 -8.31 -10.23
N LYS A 75 -9.18 -8.40 -8.91
CA LYS A 75 -7.88 -8.39 -8.23
C LYS A 75 -6.99 -9.53 -8.71
N ASP A 76 -7.53 -10.75 -8.77
CA ASP A 76 -6.81 -11.93 -9.23
C ASP A 76 -6.41 -11.81 -10.70
N ALA A 77 -7.31 -11.32 -11.56
CA ALA A 77 -7.00 -11.06 -12.96
C ALA A 77 -5.86 -10.03 -13.11
N TYR A 78 -5.90 -8.94 -12.32
CA TYR A 78 -4.86 -7.92 -12.33
C TYR A 78 -3.52 -8.47 -11.85
N VAL A 79 -3.49 -9.21 -10.73
CA VAL A 79 -2.27 -9.81 -10.18
C VAL A 79 -1.65 -10.80 -11.17
N LYS A 80 -2.47 -11.66 -11.81
CA LYS A 80 -2.00 -12.59 -12.84
C LYS A 80 -1.33 -11.85 -14.00
N LYS A 81 -1.95 -10.77 -14.50
CA LYS A 81 -1.39 -9.95 -15.59
C LYS A 81 -0.06 -9.30 -15.20
N ILE A 82 0.04 -8.75 -13.99
CA ILE A 82 1.30 -8.17 -13.49
C ILE A 82 2.37 -9.25 -13.29
N TYR A 83 2.00 -10.41 -12.75
CA TYR A 83 2.91 -11.54 -12.58
C TYR A 83 3.50 -11.99 -13.90
N THR A 84 2.70 -12.21 -14.95
CA THR A 84 3.20 -12.60 -16.27
C THR A 84 4.25 -11.61 -16.78
N ILE A 85 3.95 -10.31 -16.74
CA ILE A 85 4.86 -9.26 -17.23
C ILE A 85 6.16 -9.22 -16.40
N MET A 86 6.05 -9.37 -15.08
CA MET A 86 7.22 -9.28 -14.21
C MET A 86 8.06 -10.55 -14.32
N ALA A 87 7.47 -11.74 -14.36
CA ALA A 87 8.19 -13.01 -14.47
C ALA A 87 8.94 -13.15 -15.81
N GLU A 88 8.43 -12.56 -16.89
CA GLU A 88 9.14 -12.47 -18.18
C GLU A 88 10.40 -11.59 -18.09
N LYS A 89 10.36 -10.53 -17.28
CA LYS A 89 11.41 -9.51 -17.23
C LYS A 89 12.37 -9.66 -16.07
N ILE A 90 12.01 -10.43 -15.05
CA ILE A 90 12.70 -10.53 -13.78
C ILE A 90 12.87 -12.02 -13.46
N PRO A 91 14.01 -12.63 -13.83
CA PRO A 91 14.25 -14.06 -13.65
C PRO A 91 14.18 -14.53 -12.19
N SER A 92 14.39 -13.62 -11.24
CA SER A 92 14.34 -13.89 -9.79
C SER A 92 12.92 -13.96 -9.22
N ILE A 93 11.88 -13.71 -10.02
CA ILE A 93 10.51 -13.92 -9.56
C ILE A 93 10.25 -15.42 -9.48
N GLU A 94 10.01 -15.87 -8.25
CA GLU A 94 9.74 -17.27 -7.98
C GLU A 94 8.41 -17.69 -8.60
N LYS A 95 8.38 -18.91 -9.14
CA LYS A 95 7.19 -19.55 -9.72
C LYS A 95 6.27 -20.13 -8.64
N VAL A 96 6.16 -19.45 -7.50
CA VAL A 96 5.28 -19.84 -6.40
C VAL A 96 3.90 -19.21 -6.62
N PRO A 97 2.80 -19.94 -6.41
CA PRO A 97 1.45 -19.37 -6.51
C PRO A 97 1.30 -18.12 -5.64
N ASN A 98 0.74 -17.07 -6.23
CA ASN A 98 0.48 -15.79 -5.55
C ASN A 98 1.72 -15.10 -4.96
N TYR A 99 2.93 -15.42 -5.43
CA TYR A 99 4.20 -14.84 -4.94
C TYR A 99 4.14 -13.32 -4.74
N LEU A 100 3.61 -12.59 -5.73
CA LEU A 100 3.48 -11.14 -5.65
C LEU A 100 2.64 -10.68 -4.44
N ILE A 101 1.55 -11.38 -4.14
CA ILE A 101 0.69 -11.05 -3.01
C ILE A 101 1.29 -11.53 -1.70
N SER A 102 1.69 -12.80 -1.59
CA SER A 102 2.14 -13.40 -0.32
C SER A 102 3.55 -12.92 0.07
N CYS A 103 4.49 -12.93 -0.86
CA CYS A 103 5.91 -12.67 -0.58
C CYS A 103 6.29 -11.19 -0.72
N ILE A 104 5.52 -10.39 -1.46
CA ILE A 104 5.81 -8.94 -1.58
C ILE A 104 4.78 -8.09 -0.83
N LEU A 105 3.51 -8.07 -1.25
CA LEU A 105 2.52 -7.17 -0.64
C LEU A 105 2.27 -7.49 0.83
N GLN A 106 1.93 -8.73 1.15
CA GLN A 106 1.62 -9.15 2.50
C GLN A 106 2.84 -9.12 3.40
N HIS A 107 4.03 -9.47 2.88
CA HIS A 107 5.27 -9.32 3.62
C HIS A 107 5.52 -7.85 4.01
N GLU A 108 5.33 -6.91 3.08
CA GLU A 108 5.46 -5.48 3.36
C GLU A 108 4.44 -5.00 4.39
N GLN A 109 3.18 -5.43 4.28
CA GLN A 109 2.14 -5.14 5.25
C GLN A 109 2.47 -5.72 6.63
N GLN A 110 3.01 -6.94 6.70
CA GLN A 110 3.40 -7.57 7.96
C GLN A 110 4.55 -6.80 8.61
N TRP A 111 5.57 -6.44 7.83
CA TRP A 111 6.68 -5.64 8.31
C TRP A 111 6.21 -4.30 8.88
N LEU A 112 5.37 -3.55 8.15
CA LEU A 112 4.87 -2.24 8.59
C LEU A 112 3.88 -2.31 9.75
N ILE A 113 2.94 -3.26 9.72
CA ILE A 113 1.77 -3.23 10.60
C ILE A 113 1.96 -4.19 11.76
N LYS A 114 2.39 -5.43 11.51
CA LYS A 114 2.48 -6.44 12.58
C LYS A 114 3.72 -6.25 13.44
N ASN A 115 4.83 -5.87 12.83
CA ASN A 115 6.12 -5.82 13.52
C ASN A 115 6.45 -4.45 14.11
N ARG A 116 5.81 -3.38 13.62
CA ARG A 116 6.20 -2.00 13.95
C ARG A 116 5.09 -1.18 14.59
N MET A 117 3.81 -1.44 14.25
CA MET A 117 2.69 -0.70 14.85
C MET A 117 2.20 -1.34 16.14
N GLU A 118 1.95 -0.50 17.13
CA GLU A 118 1.14 -0.83 18.29
C GLU A 118 -0.33 -0.88 17.87
N VAL A 119 -0.89 -2.09 17.87
CA VAL A 119 -2.30 -2.33 17.56
C VAL A 119 -3.00 -2.69 18.87
N PRO A 120 -4.17 -2.10 19.20
CA PRO A 120 -4.85 -2.35 20.47
C PRO A 120 -5.10 -3.86 20.71
N PRO A 121 -4.98 -4.32 21.97
CA PRO A 121 -5.23 -5.72 22.31
C PRO A 121 -6.64 -6.12 21.87
N ASN A 122 -6.82 -7.40 21.51
CA ASN A 122 -8.07 -7.96 21.00
C ASN A 122 -8.53 -7.40 19.63
N THR A 123 -7.72 -6.59 18.95
CA THR A 123 -8.02 -6.19 17.56
C THR A 123 -7.67 -7.31 16.60
N ALA A 124 -8.67 -7.82 15.86
CA ALA A 124 -8.43 -8.77 14.80
C ALA A 124 -7.64 -8.13 13.65
N LYS A 125 -6.39 -8.58 13.44
CA LYS A 125 -5.53 -8.17 12.30
C LYS A 125 -5.95 -8.87 10.99
N ASN A 126 -7.23 -8.72 10.63
CA ASN A 126 -7.77 -9.30 9.40
C ASN A 126 -7.28 -8.55 8.16
N ARG A 127 -7.49 -9.14 6.97
CA ARG A 127 -7.05 -8.57 5.69
C ARG A 127 -7.61 -7.16 5.45
N ALA A 128 -8.89 -6.93 5.75
CA ALA A 128 -9.53 -5.63 5.53
C ALA A 128 -8.90 -4.52 6.38
N LEU A 129 -8.60 -4.79 7.65
CA LEU A 129 -7.91 -3.84 8.52
C LEU A 129 -6.49 -3.57 8.02
N CYS A 130 -5.72 -4.60 7.68
CA CYS A 130 -4.36 -4.46 7.17
C CYS A 130 -4.33 -3.66 5.86
N ASP A 131 -5.24 -3.94 4.93
CA ASP A 131 -5.36 -3.22 3.66
C ASP A 131 -5.70 -1.74 3.89
N ASN A 132 -6.68 -1.45 4.75
CA ASN A 132 -7.05 -0.07 5.09
C ASN A 132 -5.88 0.70 5.73
N ILE A 133 -5.19 0.10 6.71
CA ILE A 133 -4.02 0.72 7.36
C ILE A 133 -2.92 0.98 6.33
N PHE A 134 -2.62 0.00 5.49
CA PHE A 134 -1.54 0.09 4.51
C PHE A 134 -1.79 1.20 3.48
N VAL A 135 -3.00 1.24 2.92
CA VAL A 135 -3.39 2.28 1.94
C VAL A 135 -3.42 3.65 2.61
N LEU A 136 -4.02 3.78 3.79
CA LEU A 136 -4.07 5.05 4.53
C LEU A 136 -2.66 5.56 4.85
N LEU A 137 -1.79 4.71 5.40
CA LEU A 137 -0.42 5.09 5.75
C LEU A 137 0.32 5.65 4.53
N ALA A 138 0.33 4.90 3.42
CA ALA A 138 1.03 5.30 2.22
C ALA A 138 0.47 6.62 1.66
N CYS A 139 -0.85 6.78 1.63
CA CYS A 139 -1.49 8.00 1.16
C CYS A 139 -1.24 9.20 2.07
N ILE A 140 -1.31 9.04 3.40
CA ILE A 140 -1.07 10.12 4.37
C ILE A 140 0.36 10.62 4.28
N VAL A 141 1.34 9.71 4.32
CA VAL A 141 2.77 10.07 4.27
C VAL A 141 3.12 10.78 2.96
N ASN A 142 2.49 10.37 1.85
CA ASN A 142 2.73 10.97 0.53
C ASN A 142 1.76 12.11 0.17
N ARG A 143 0.90 12.54 1.10
CA ARG A 143 -0.13 13.60 0.90
C ARG A 143 -1.00 13.36 -0.34
N ILE A 144 -1.40 12.10 -0.55
CA ILE A 144 -2.31 11.70 -1.63
C ILE A 144 -3.74 11.66 -1.06
N PRO A 145 -4.68 12.44 -1.62
CA PRO A 145 -6.08 12.35 -1.23
C PRO A 145 -6.63 10.94 -1.44
N LEU A 146 -7.32 10.41 -0.42
CA LEU A 146 -7.85 9.06 -0.39
C LEU A 146 -9.33 9.07 0.05
N PHE A 147 -10.14 8.29 -0.65
CA PHE A 147 -11.51 8.00 -0.25
C PHE A 147 -11.59 6.55 0.22
N LEU A 148 -12.07 6.33 1.45
CA LEU A 148 -12.32 5.00 1.98
C LEU A 148 -13.81 4.70 1.97
N CYS A 149 -14.24 3.90 1.00
CA CYS A 149 -15.62 3.48 0.85
C CYS A 149 -15.80 2.02 1.31
N GLY A 150 -16.94 1.70 1.90
CA GLY A 150 -17.28 0.32 2.26
C GLY A 150 -18.38 0.25 3.32
N LYS A 151 -18.94 -0.94 3.53
CA LYS A 151 -20.02 -1.17 4.50
C LYS A 151 -19.64 -0.73 5.93
N PRO A 152 -20.61 -0.37 6.79
CA PRO A 152 -20.36 -0.20 8.21
C PRO A 152 -19.64 -1.43 8.79
N GLY A 153 -18.71 -1.23 9.73
CA GLY A 153 -17.94 -2.33 10.33
C GLY A 153 -16.74 -2.84 9.53
N SER A 154 -16.45 -2.34 8.32
CA SER A 154 -15.26 -2.77 7.54
C SER A 154 -13.92 -2.17 8.03
N SER A 155 -13.73 -2.00 9.34
CA SER A 155 -12.47 -1.61 9.98
C SER A 155 -11.84 -0.27 9.53
N LYS A 156 -12.60 0.62 8.87
CA LYS A 156 -12.11 1.91 8.35
C LYS A 156 -11.72 2.88 9.47
N SER A 157 -12.64 3.17 10.39
CA SER A 157 -12.40 4.08 11.51
C SER A 157 -11.30 3.54 12.43
N SER A 158 -11.26 2.22 12.66
CA SER A 158 -10.20 1.58 13.45
C SER A 158 -8.82 1.76 12.81
N ALA A 159 -8.71 1.63 11.48
CA ALA A 159 -7.45 1.87 10.78
C ALA A 159 -6.96 3.31 10.96
N VAL A 160 -7.86 4.30 10.87
CA VAL A 160 -7.54 5.71 11.13
C VAL A 160 -7.02 5.90 12.56
N GLN A 161 -7.71 5.34 13.56
CA GLN A 161 -7.29 5.47 14.97
C GLN A 161 -5.92 4.84 15.24
N ILE A 162 -5.65 3.66 14.65
CA ILE A 162 -4.33 3.00 14.77
C ILE A 162 -3.25 3.88 14.15
N LEU A 163 -3.51 4.53 13.01
CA LEU A 163 -2.52 5.42 12.41
C LEU A 163 -2.26 6.67 13.26
N ILE A 164 -3.30 7.28 13.82
CA ILE A 164 -3.16 8.43 14.73
C ILE A 164 -2.32 8.04 15.96
N SER A 165 -2.50 6.84 16.51
CA SER A 165 -1.75 6.40 17.69
C SER A 165 -0.28 6.07 17.41
N ASN A 166 0.07 5.74 16.16
CA ASN A 166 1.42 5.29 15.78
C ASN A 166 2.25 6.38 15.06
N LEU A 167 1.62 7.25 14.26
CA LEU A 167 2.27 8.33 13.52
C LEU A 167 2.48 9.56 14.41
N LYS A 168 3.37 9.45 15.39
CA LYS A 168 3.68 10.52 16.35
C LYS A 168 4.97 11.29 16.03
N GLY A 169 5.52 11.11 14.82
CA GLY A 169 6.82 11.63 14.43
C GLY A 169 7.89 11.24 15.45
N LYS A 170 8.74 12.19 15.86
CA LYS A 170 9.82 11.96 16.84
C LYS A 170 9.37 11.38 18.19
N LYS A 171 8.08 11.49 18.54
CA LYS A 171 7.51 10.93 19.77
C LYS A 171 7.02 9.48 19.62
N SER A 172 7.16 8.87 18.44
CA SER A 172 6.81 7.45 18.25
C SER A 172 7.76 6.53 19.02
N THR A 173 7.25 5.40 19.49
CA THR A 173 8.03 4.38 20.20
C THR A 173 8.89 3.54 19.25
N ASP A 174 8.46 3.42 17.99
CA ASP A 174 9.19 2.69 16.95
C ASP A 174 10.09 3.62 16.12
N SER A 175 11.33 3.19 15.90
CA SER A 175 12.36 3.98 15.23
C SER A 175 12.05 4.29 13.77
N TYR A 176 11.34 3.40 13.06
CA TYR A 176 10.92 3.68 11.69
C TYR A 176 9.83 4.76 11.68
N PHE A 177 8.82 4.67 12.55
CA PHE A 177 7.78 5.69 12.66
C PHE A 177 8.30 7.05 13.15
N GLN A 178 9.44 7.11 13.84
CA GLN A 178 10.14 8.37 14.16
C GLN A 178 10.72 9.10 12.94
N THR A 179 10.86 8.42 11.81
CA THR A 179 11.27 9.03 10.53
C THR A 179 10.09 9.60 9.73
N LEU A 180 8.87 9.18 10.06
CA LEU A 180 7.64 9.58 9.40
C LEU A 180 7.05 10.86 10.02
N PRO A 181 6.18 11.60 9.32
CA PRO A 181 5.52 12.78 9.88
C PRO A 181 4.60 12.45 11.07
N GLU A 182 4.45 13.42 11.99
CA GLU A 182 3.40 13.39 13.01
C GLU A 182 2.03 13.63 12.34
N LEU A 183 1.06 12.76 12.62
CA LEU A 183 -0.30 12.86 12.13
C LEU A 183 -1.19 13.52 13.19
N VAL A 184 -1.64 14.74 12.90
CA VAL A 184 -2.66 15.44 13.68
C VAL A 184 -3.97 15.39 12.90
N ALA A 185 -4.96 14.67 13.42
CA ALA A 185 -6.26 14.52 12.77
C ALA A 185 -7.20 15.67 13.16
N VAL A 186 -7.82 16.28 12.15
CA VAL A 186 -8.95 17.20 12.31
C VAL A 186 -10.14 16.58 11.57
N SER A 187 -11.22 16.32 12.28
CA SER A 187 -12.40 15.66 11.72
C SER A 187 -13.52 16.65 11.44
N PHE A 188 -14.11 16.52 10.26
CA PHE A 188 -15.34 17.19 9.86
C PHE A 188 -16.37 16.12 9.50
N GLN A 189 -17.55 16.18 10.11
CA GLN A 189 -18.64 15.27 9.81
C GLN A 189 -19.65 15.98 8.91
N GLY A 190 -19.84 15.48 7.69
CA GLY A 190 -20.88 16.00 6.81
C GLY A 190 -22.27 15.59 7.31
N SER A 191 -23.16 16.58 7.50
CA SER A 191 -24.59 16.38 7.68
C SER A 191 -25.32 16.57 6.36
N GLN A 192 -26.44 15.86 6.15
CA GLN A 192 -27.30 16.10 4.98
C GLN A 192 -28.09 17.41 5.09
N ASN A 193 -28.17 18.00 6.28
CA ASN A 193 -28.87 19.25 6.54
C ASN A 193 -27.90 20.43 6.38
N CYS A 194 -27.71 20.88 5.14
CA CYS A 194 -27.17 22.21 4.81
C CYS A 194 -28.11 22.88 3.82
#